data_AF-A0A9D4BQQ8-F1
#
_entry.id   AF-A0A9D4BQQ8-F1
#
_cell.length_a   1.000
_cell.length_b   1.000
_cell.length_c   1.000
_cell.angle_alpha   90.00
_cell.angle_beta   90.00
_cell.angle_gamma   90.00
#
_symmetry.space_group_name_H-M   'P 1'
#
loop_
_entity.id
_entity.type
_entity.pdbx_description
1 polymer ?
#
loop_
_entity_poly.entity_id
_entity_poly.type
_entity_poly.pdbx_seq_one_letter_code
_entity_poly.pdbx_strand_id
1 'polypeptide(L)'
;MKQKRAVAGLLRKYGDTFSKAEWDIGLTNLAEHSIETRNAAPIKQRPRRVPMAYAEEEKKAIEELQEKGSLERAPHHGLPQSC
;
A
#
# COMPACT_ATOMS: atom_id res chain seq x y z
N MET A 1 -33.00 23.53 -10.65
CA MET A 1 -31.62 24.05 -10.45
C MET A 1 -31.13 24.04 -8.99
N LYS A 2 -31.98 24.31 -7.99
CA LYS A 2 -31.59 24.44 -6.56
C LYS A 2 -30.91 23.19 -5.99
N GLN A 3 -31.46 22.01 -6.29
CA GLN A 3 -30.96 20.72 -5.80
C GLN A 3 -29.58 20.35 -6.38
N LYS A 4 -29.36 20.55 -7.69
CA LYS A 4 -28.05 20.34 -8.33
C LYS A 4 -26.96 21.21 -7.70
N ARG A 5 -27.26 22.49 -7.42
CA ARG A 5 -26.32 23.39 -6.74
C ARG A 5 -26.01 22.94 -5.31
N ALA A 6 -27.01 22.50 -4.56
CA ALA A 6 -26.82 22.00 -3.20
C ALA A 6 -25.93 20.75 -3.17
N VAL A 7 -26.18 19.80 -4.07
CA VAL A 7 -25.36 18.57 -4.19
C VAL A 7 -23.93 18.90 -4.61
N ALA A 8 -23.74 19.78 -5.60
CA ALA A 8 -22.40 20.20 -6.02
C ALA A 8 -21.62 20.90 -4.89
N GLY A 9 -22.30 21.69 -4.07
CA GLY A 9 -21.71 22.30 -2.87
C GLY A 9 -21.27 21.26 -1.83
N LEU A 10 -22.08 20.23 -1.62
CA LEU A 10 -21.80 19.15 -0.67
C LEU A 10 -20.59 18.31 -1.11
N LEU A 11 -20.56 17.89 -2.38
CA LEU A 11 -19.45 17.12 -2.95
C LEU A 11 -18.13 17.91 -2.94
N ARG A 12 -18.18 19.22 -3.16
CA ARG A 12 -16.99 20.07 -3.04
C ARG A 12 -16.52 20.23 -1.60
N LYS A 13 -17.46 20.32 -0.64
CA LYS A 13 -17.16 20.47 0.79
C LYS A 13 -16.48 19.22 1.37
N TYR A 14 -16.94 18.03 0.99
CA TYR A 14 -16.42 16.74 1.46
C TYR A 14 -15.63 16.02 0.36
N GLY A 15 -14.99 16.78 -0.53
CA GLY A 15 -14.31 16.25 -1.70
C GLY A 15 -13.05 15.44 -1.38
N ASP A 16 -12.56 15.52 -0.14
CA ASP A 16 -11.47 14.74 0.45
C ASP A 16 -11.94 13.38 0.98
N THR A 17 -13.24 13.20 1.21
CA THR A 17 -13.82 11.97 1.77
C THR A 17 -14.00 10.88 0.71
N PHE A 18 -14.04 11.27 -0.57
CA PHE A 18 -14.24 10.36 -1.69
C PHE A 18 -12.91 10.08 -2.39
N SER A 19 -12.59 8.81 -2.58
CA SER A 19 -11.47 8.41 -3.43
C SER A 19 -11.73 8.84 -4.88
N LYS A 20 -10.82 9.64 -5.45
CA LYS A 20 -10.95 10.16 -6.84
C LYS A 20 -10.22 9.33 -7.88
N ALA A 21 -9.26 8.52 -7.44
CA ALA A 21 -8.44 7.68 -8.28
C ALA A 21 -8.19 6.34 -7.58
N GLU A 22 -7.75 5.36 -8.34
CA GLU A 22 -7.40 4.01 -7.85
C GLU A 22 -6.39 4.04 -6.69
N TRP A 23 -5.50 5.04 -6.69
CA TRP A 23 -4.42 5.19 -5.73
C TRP A 23 -4.69 6.21 -4.63
N ASP A 24 -5.92 6.72 -4.56
CA ASP A 24 -6.39 7.57 -3.46
C ASP A 24 -6.78 6.69 -2.25
N ILE A 25 -5.78 5.92 -1.82
CA ILE A 25 -5.83 5.01 -0.68
C ILE A 25 -5.54 5.88 0.54
N GLY A 26 -6.58 6.17 1.33
CA GLY A 26 -6.48 7.09 2.46
C GLY A 26 -5.38 6.69 3.44
N LEU A 27 -4.70 7.69 4.00
CA LEU A 27 -3.71 7.54 5.06
C LEU A 27 -4.21 8.26 6.32
N THR A 28 -4.02 7.64 7.48
CA THR A 28 -4.31 8.28 8.77
C THR A 28 -3.14 8.14 9.72
N ASN A 29 -2.81 9.24 10.38
CA ASN A 29 -1.77 9.28 11.42
C ASN A 29 -2.38 9.22 12.84
N LEU A 30 -3.70 8.95 12.95
CA LEU A 30 -4.41 8.91 14.22
C LEU A 30 -4.04 7.68 15.05
N ALA A 31 -3.70 6.57 14.40
CA ALA A 31 -3.32 5.33 15.06
C ALA A 31 -2.32 4.57 14.19
N GLU A 32 -1.26 4.10 14.82
CA GLU A 32 -0.32 3.14 14.24
C GLU A 32 -0.67 1.75 14.79
N HIS A 33 -0.87 0.77 13.91
CA HIS A 33 -1.25 -0.57 14.32
C HIS A 33 -0.02 -1.39 14.71
N SER A 34 0.08 -1.78 15.99
CA SER A 34 1.07 -2.73 16.45
C SER A 34 0.55 -4.17 16.33
N ILE A 35 1.34 -5.05 15.72
CA ILE A 35 1.01 -6.48 15.59
C ILE A 35 1.69 -7.25 16.73
N GLU A 36 0.90 -7.78 17.66
CA GLU A 36 1.40 -8.58 18.78
C GLU A 36 1.78 -10.01 18.35
N THR A 37 3.07 -10.26 18.15
CA THR A 37 3.60 -11.60 17.80
C THR A 37 3.86 -12.50 19.02
N ARG A 38 3.69 -11.98 20.24
CA ARG A 38 4.02 -12.64 21.51
C ARG A 38 5.46 -13.19 21.50
N ASN A 39 5.62 -14.50 21.67
CA ASN A 39 6.91 -15.19 21.73
C ASN A 39 7.24 -15.94 20.41
N ALA A 40 6.55 -15.62 19.31
CA ALA A 40 6.83 -16.24 18.03
C ALA A 40 8.14 -15.70 17.45
N ALA A 41 9.07 -16.60 17.11
CA ALA A 41 10.31 -16.23 16.44
C ALA A 41 10.05 -15.83 14.97
N PRO A 42 10.83 -14.91 14.39
CA PRO A 42 10.75 -14.58 12.97
C PRO A 42 10.99 -15.81 12.08
N ILE A 43 10.15 -15.99 11.06
CA ILE A 43 10.26 -17.11 10.11
C ILE A 43 10.73 -16.58 8.75
N LYS A 44 11.91 -17.02 8.30
CA LYS A 44 12.40 -16.74 6.93
C LYS A 44 11.79 -17.74 5.97
N GLN A 45 10.87 -17.29 5.12
CA GLN A 45 10.36 -18.07 4.00
C GLN A 45 11.01 -17.60 2.70
N ARG A 46 11.47 -18.56 1.88
CA ARG A 46 12.01 -18.24 0.55
C ARG A 46 10.88 -17.75 -0.36
N PRO A 47 11.06 -16.64 -1.09
CA PRO A 47 10.10 -16.22 -2.11
C PRO A 47 9.87 -17.32 -3.15
N ARG A 48 8.63 -17.44 -3.61
CA ARG A 48 8.30 -18.35 -4.72
C ARG A 48 8.79 -17.73 -6.02
N ARG A 49 9.24 -18.55 -6.97
CA ARG A 49 9.65 -18.06 -8.29
C ARG A 49 8.42 -17.59 -9.07
N VAL A 50 8.53 -16.42 -9.68
CA VAL A 50 7.51 -15.90 -10.58
C VAL A 50 7.75 -16.46 -11.99
N PRO A 51 6.70 -16.95 -12.69
CA PRO A 51 6.83 -17.41 -14.06
C PRO A 51 7.34 -16.29 -14.97
N MET A 52 8.17 -16.63 -15.96
CA MET A 52 8.78 -15.63 -16.86
C MET A 52 7.74 -14.74 -17.57
N ALA A 53 6.55 -15.27 -17.84
CA ALA A 53 5.46 -14.51 -18.46
C ALA A 53 5.00 -13.30 -17.62
N TYR A 54 5.14 -13.35 -16.29
CA TYR A 54 4.64 -12.31 -15.37
C TYR A 54 5.77 -11.49 -14.71
N ALA A 55 7.03 -11.82 -14.98
CA ALA A 55 8.17 -11.20 -14.32
C ALA A 55 8.22 -9.68 -14.53
N GLU A 56 7.78 -9.19 -15.69
CA GLU A 56 7.78 -7.76 -15.98
C GLU A 56 6.59 -7.03 -15.35
N GLU A 57 5.42 -7.68 -15.29
CA GLU A 57 4.24 -7.14 -14.61
C GLU A 57 4.45 -7.04 -13.10
N GLU A 58 5.09 -8.05 -12.50
CA GLU A 58 5.43 -8.04 -11.07
C GLU A 58 6.36 -6.87 -10.73
N LYS A 59 7.42 -6.64 -11.52
CA LYS A 59 8.35 -5.52 -11.29
C LYS A 59 7.62 -4.18 -11.35
N LYS A 60 6.78 -3.97 -12.37
CA LYS A 60 5.98 -2.75 -12.51
C LYS A 60 5.07 -2.53 -11.31
N ALA A 61 4.38 -3.58 -10.85
CA ALA A 61 3.51 -3.49 -9.68
C ALA A 61 4.30 -3.10 -8.41
N ILE A 62 5.50 -3.66 -8.22
CA ILE A 62 6.37 -3.32 -7.08
C ILE A 62 6.82 -1.85 -7.15
N GLU A 63 7.27 -1.38 -8.31
CA GLU A 63 7.69 0.02 -8.52
C GLU A 63 6.54 0.98 -8.27
N GLU A 64 5.37 0.69 -8.82
CA GLU A 64 4.15 1.48 -8.63
C GLU A 64 3.73 1.59 -7.16
N LEU A 65 3.86 0.52 -6.38
CA LEU A 65 3.50 0.52 -4.96
C LEU A 65 4.54 1.26 -4.10
N GLN A 66 5.81 1.25 -4.51
CA GLN A 66 6.87 2.03 -3.87
C GLN A 66 6.70 3.53 -4.13
N GLU A 67 6.40 3.91 -5.37
CA GLU A 67 6.14 5.32 -5.74
C GLU A 67 4.98 5.91 -4.92
N LYS A 68 3.96 5.10 -4.64
CA LYS A 68 2.79 5.48 -3.84
C LYS A 68 3.04 5.45 -2.33
N GLY A 69 4.22 5.03 -1.88
CA GLY A 69 4.59 4.97 -0.47
C GLY A 69 3.86 3.88 0.33
N SER A 70 3.19 2.93 -0.33
CA SER A 70 2.56 1.78 0.35
C SER A 70 3.55 0.66 0.67
N LEU A 71 4.68 0.60 -0.04
CA LEU A 71 5.77 -0.33 0.21
C LEU A 71 7.08 0.43 0.44
N GLU A 72 7.87 -0.04 1.40
CA GLU A 72 9.20 0.48 1.69
C GLU A 72 10.23 -0.67 1.72
N ARG A 73 11.49 -0.36 1.40
CA ARG A 73 12.59 -1.31 1.54
C ARG A 73 12.96 -1.50 3.01
N ALA A 74 12.75 -2.72 3.52
CA ALA A 74 13.19 -3.08 4.86
C ALA A 74 14.74 -3.10 4.98
N PRO A 75 15.30 -2.72 6.15
CA PRO A 75 16.74 -2.82 6.40
C PRO A 75 17.23 -4.28 6.43
N HIS A 76 18.45 -4.51 5.94
CA HIS A 76 19.06 -5.83 5.87
C HIS A 76 19.57 -6.28 7.26
N HIS A 77 18.68 -6.81 8.11
CA HIS A 77 19.07 -7.42 9.38
C HIS A 77 19.57 -8.88 9.17
N GLY A 78 20.89 -9.03 9.03
CA GLY A 78 21.67 -10.11 9.63
C GLY A 78 21.50 -11.57 9.20
N LEU A 79 20.67 -11.92 8.21
CA LEU A 79 20.61 -13.30 7.72
C LEU A 79 21.56 -13.50 6.53
N PRO A 80 22.48 -14.49 6.56
CA PRO A 80 23.43 -14.70 5.48
C PRO A 80 22.69 -14.98 4.17
N GLN A 81 23.17 -14.36 3.10
CA GLN A 81 22.75 -14.71 1.74
C GLN A 81 23.27 -16.11 1.47
N SER A 82 22.37 -17.09 1.42
CA SER A 82 22.67 -18.30 0.66
C SER A 82 22.64 -17.90 -0.81
N CYS A 83 23.79 -17.99 -1.47
CA CYS A 83 23.90 -17.98 -2.93
C CYS A 83 22.97 -19.02 -3.57
#